data_AF-A0A1X1YYM3-F1
#
_entry.id   AF-A0A1X1YYM3-F1
#
_cell.length_a   1.000
_cell.length_b   1.000
_cell.length_c   1.000
_cell.angle_alpha   90.00
_cell.angle_beta   90.00
_cell.angle_gamma   90.00
#
_symmetry.space_group_name_H-M   'P 1'
#
loop_
_entity.id
_entity.type
_entity.pdbx_description
1 polymer ?
#
loop_
_entity_poly.entity_id
_entity_poly.type
_entity_poly.pdbx_seq_one_letter_code
_entity_poly.pdbx_strand_id
1 'polypeptide(L)'
;MPIEQRLIVSVVDETPGFLPIITYQRDDHSCSGAWSRPKVPALVFADNSHNGSTVAYHHGVLGGAHTPVQLVFWGAWWNGAGAAQRGLIESRTRALLASRYFTELAQYHISGAPTWRGSITVVSPAPPSGAVDSTVAMRRVLGLIEDCIDDGVFPDPDDGPRIAYIVLMPQGFTVAGGTVAGAHSSDYTFDFPFDTDRYWAGWVRHFDPATEDIELTMSTLGHELVEILTDPEADGWRRDPLDSDCEICDWSDSTVGAGQVRQRAWVNDVRVQSYWSVRHGATIIPIDDDYGAQLEARVTETNRREIGRGTMVTDPAVRRACATIPACCIADDRYEYVLYSVSETARIRLNCKRFRTPRASWSIRGIAVSGTGTVQVTVPVDGYNGQDPVTAVRRVRVGYNATDTVLDLTVTDPGGNFDLPVSASVTDASIRGNVATNVVATPSIVVGFVGAELVADANYRAALSRCYTAMLDKYKVQYQPMGRPGVSDPIKYDPTVLNLGLPAYAGLSGHQQLQETGKLIRAAAYLLDADDAYAFVGHLVRAQPALVRTLQKRTEKDLVATLLTSAP
;
A
#
# COMPACT_ATOMS: atom_id res chain seq x y z
N MET A 1 22.88 -3.77 18.50
CA MET A 1 22.72 -2.95 17.27
C MET A 1 21.79 -3.70 16.35
N PRO A 2 20.65 -3.13 15.92
CA PRO A 2 19.77 -3.84 15.02
C PRO A 2 20.49 -3.96 13.66
N ILE A 3 20.58 -5.20 13.17
CA ILE A 3 21.14 -5.52 11.86
C ILE A 3 20.35 -4.70 10.83
N GLU A 4 21.00 -3.72 10.20
CA GLU A 4 20.46 -3.02 9.04
C GLU A 4 20.03 -4.08 8.02
N GLN A 5 18.72 -4.22 7.81
CA GLN A 5 18.18 -5.04 6.74
C GLN A 5 18.70 -4.46 5.42
N ARG A 6 19.69 -5.13 4.82
CA ARG A 6 20.17 -4.80 3.48
C ARG A 6 19.10 -5.24 2.48
N LEU A 7 18.17 -4.33 2.21
CA LEU A 7 17.13 -4.51 1.22
C LEU A 7 17.76 -4.61 -0.18
N ILE A 8 17.59 -5.74 -0.85
CA ILE A 8 18.07 -5.91 -2.23
C ILE A 8 16.90 -5.84 -3.18
N VAL A 9 17.01 -4.97 -4.19
CA VAL A 9 15.99 -4.78 -5.22
C VAL A 9 16.27 -5.71 -6.40
N SER A 10 15.41 -6.70 -6.61
CA SER A 10 15.33 -7.42 -7.88
C SER A 10 14.29 -6.73 -8.76
N VAL A 11 14.71 -6.38 -9.98
CA VAL A 11 13.84 -5.85 -11.03
C VAL A 11 13.74 -6.92 -12.11
N VAL A 12 12.54 -7.48 -12.29
CA VAL A 12 12.30 -8.40 -13.39
C VAL A 12 11.59 -7.66 -14.52
N ASP A 13 12.33 -7.48 -15.61
CA ASP A 13 11.85 -6.99 -16.90
C ASP A 13 11.11 -8.16 -17.58
N GLU A 14 9.79 -8.25 -17.36
CA GLU A 14 8.97 -9.25 -18.04
C GLU A 14 8.30 -8.64 -19.26
N THR A 15 8.80 -8.97 -20.45
CA THR A 15 8.22 -8.68 -21.76
C THR A 15 8.26 -7.20 -22.17
N PRO A 16 8.69 -6.88 -23.42
CA PRO A 16 8.59 -5.52 -23.94
C PRO A 16 7.17 -4.96 -23.80
N GLY A 17 7.01 -3.82 -23.12
CA GLY A 17 5.73 -3.13 -22.94
C GLY A 17 5.11 -3.22 -21.53
N PHE A 18 5.71 -3.95 -20.58
CA PHE A 18 5.26 -3.97 -19.18
C PHE A 18 6.18 -3.17 -18.27
N LEU A 19 5.62 -2.65 -17.17
CA LEU A 19 6.39 -1.99 -16.13
C LEU A 19 7.19 -3.03 -15.33
N PRO A 20 8.45 -2.72 -14.97
CA PRO A 20 9.26 -3.60 -14.14
C PRO A 20 8.59 -3.90 -12.80
N ILE A 21 8.60 -5.17 -12.38
CA ILE A 21 8.15 -5.54 -11.02
C ILE A 21 9.33 -5.37 -10.08
N ILE A 22 9.12 -4.53 -9.06
CA ILE A 22 10.10 -4.26 -8.01
C ILE A 22 9.87 -5.23 -6.86
N THR A 23 10.85 -6.09 -6.61
CA THR A 23 10.84 -7.04 -5.49
C THR A 23 12.00 -6.76 -4.56
N TYR A 24 11.71 -6.65 -3.27
CA TYR A 24 12.69 -6.47 -2.23
C TYR A 24 12.95 -7.80 -1.52
N GLN A 25 14.17 -8.32 -1.64
CA GLN A 25 14.61 -9.49 -0.89
C GLN A 25 14.95 -9.08 0.56
N ARG A 26 14.40 -9.80 1.53
CA ARG A 26 14.64 -9.57 2.97
C ARG A 26 15.59 -10.60 3.54
N ASP A 27 15.46 -11.85 3.10
CA ASP A 27 16.37 -12.95 3.35
C ASP A 27 16.30 -13.95 2.17
N ASP A 28 16.92 -15.13 2.30
CA ASP A 28 16.94 -16.15 1.23
C ASP A 28 15.59 -16.81 0.96
N HIS A 29 14.63 -16.63 1.87
CA HIS A 29 13.33 -17.28 1.85
C HIS A 29 12.17 -16.28 1.96
N SER A 30 12.44 -14.97 2.01
CA SER A 30 11.38 -13.97 2.12
C SER A 30 11.65 -12.72 1.30
N CYS A 31 10.59 -12.25 0.65
CA CYS A 31 10.61 -11.06 -0.19
C CYS A 31 9.32 -10.26 -0.06
N SER A 32 9.35 -9.01 -0.51
CA SER A 32 8.17 -8.13 -0.54
C SER A 32 8.12 -7.30 -1.81
N GLY A 33 6.92 -7.06 -2.35
CA GLY A 33 6.72 -6.11 -3.43
C GLY A 33 6.80 -4.65 -2.96
N ALA A 34 6.68 -3.70 -3.88
CA ALA A 34 6.46 -2.30 -3.52
C ALA A 34 5.03 -2.05 -3.02
N TRP A 35 4.87 -1.03 -2.17
CA TRP A 35 3.54 -0.51 -1.83
C TRP A 35 2.89 0.08 -3.08
N SER A 36 1.72 -0.45 -3.43
CA SER A 36 0.86 0.07 -4.48
C SER A 36 -0.24 0.93 -3.86
N ARG A 37 -0.55 2.06 -4.50
CA ARG A 37 -1.59 2.99 -4.06
C ARG A 37 -2.70 3.09 -5.09
N PRO A 38 -3.94 3.35 -4.67
CA PRO A 38 -5.01 3.75 -5.57
C PRO A 38 -4.62 5.01 -6.36
N LYS A 39 -5.04 5.08 -7.62
CA LYS A 39 -4.75 6.22 -8.50
C LYS A 39 -5.86 7.28 -8.51
N VAL A 40 -6.71 7.29 -7.48
CA VAL A 40 -7.86 8.19 -7.38
C VAL A 40 -7.78 9.00 -6.09
N PRO A 41 -8.01 10.32 -6.10
CA PRO A 41 -8.00 11.16 -4.90
C PRO A 41 -9.32 11.10 -4.13
N ALA A 42 -10.39 10.61 -4.77
CA ALA A 42 -11.72 10.47 -4.20
C ALA A 42 -12.45 9.26 -4.80
N LEU A 43 -13.32 8.68 -4.00
CA LEU A 43 -14.40 7.83 -4.45
C LEU A 43 -15.45 8.70 -5.13
N VAL A 44 -15.85 8.36 -6.35
CA VAL A 44 -16.92 8.98 -7.12
C VAL A 44 -18.01 7.94 -7.28
N PHE A 45 -19.25 8.31 -6.98
CA PHE A 45 -20.40 7.43 -7.15
C PHE A 45 -21.06 7.68 -8.51
N ALA A 46 -21.57 6.63 -9.15
CA ALA A 46 -22.11 6.65 -10.51
C ALA A 46 -23.55 7.18 -10.57
N ASP A 47 -24.19 7.38 -9.42
CA ASP A 47 -25.55 7.91 -9.35
C ASP A 47 -25.48 9.42 -9.55
N ASN A 48 -25.64 9.82 -10.81
CA ASN A 48 -25.56 11.21 -11.27
C ASN A 48 -26.93 11.76 -11.71
N SER A 49 -28.01 10.99 -11.55
CA SER A 49 -29.32 11.34 -12.09
C SER A 49 -30.15 12.18 -11.12
N HIS A 50 -29.74 13.42 -10.89
CA HIS A 50 -30.62 14.46 -10.33
C HIS A 50 -31.11 15.34 -11.49
N ASN A 51 -32.10 14.83 -12.24
CA ASN A 51 -32.58 15.47 -13.47
C ASN A 51 -33.11 16.90 -13.19
N GLY A 52 -32.44 17.89 -13.79
CA GLY A 52 -32.88 19.29 -13.79
C GLY A 52 -32.47 20.10 -12.55
N SER A 53 -31.80 19.49 -11.57
CA SER A 53 -31.30 20.18 -10.38
C SER A 53 -29.84 20.60 -10.53
N THR A 54 -29.51 21.78 -10.04
CA THR A 54 -28.12 22.29 -10.01
C THR A 54 -27.77 22.73 -8.60
N VAL A 55 -26.51 22.54 -8.19
CA VAL A 55 -26.01 23.15 -6.95
C VAL A 55 -25.48 24.55 -7.28
N ALA A 56 -26.03 25.57 -6.62
CA ALA A 56 -25.75 26.97 -6.84
C ALA A 56 -25.43 27.68 -5.51
N TYR A 57 -24.67 28.77 -5.61
CA TYR A 57 -24.33 29.63 -4.49
C TYR A 57 -25.29 30.81 -4.42
N HIS A 58 -25.90 31.06 -3.27
CA HIS A 58 -26.89 32.13 -3.08
C HIS A 58 -26.36 33.34 -2.30
N HIS A 59 -25.04 33.53 -2.29
CA HIS A 59 -24.34 34.69 -1.72
C HIS A 59 -24.36 34.80 -0.19
N GLY A 60 -24.78 33.74 0.51
CA GLY A 60 -24.76 33.59 1.95
C GLY A 60 -23.38 33.39 2.56
N VAL A 61 -23.32 33.36 3.88
CA VAL A 61 -22.05 33.12 4.59
C VAL A 61 -21.65 31.64 4.48
N LEU A 62 -20.35 31.40 4.35
CA LEU A 62 -19.77 30.06 4.29
C LEU A 62 -18.81 29.83 5.46
N GLY A 63 -18.53 28.56 5.74
CA GLY A 63 -17.42 28.16 6.59
C GLY A 63 -16.11 28.79 6.12
N GLY A 64 -15.42 29.47 7.04
CA GLY A 64 -14.10 30.03 6.79
C GLY A 64 -13.03 28.95 6.63
N ALA A 65 -11.82 29.38 6.25
CA ALA A 65 -10.69 28.48 6.32
C ALA A 65 -10.46 28.06 7.78
N HIS A 66 -10.34 26.76 8.02
CA HIS A 66 -10.08 26.23 9.36
C HIS A 66 -11.15 26.53 10.41
N THR A 67 -12.44 26.67 10.01
CA THR A 67 -13.58 26.86 10.94
C THR A 67 -13.44 25.99 12.19
N PRO A 68 -13.38 26.58 13.40
CA PRO A 68 -13.29 25.81 14.63
C PRO A 68 -14.57 25.00 14.89
N VAL A 69 -14.41 23.73 15.21
CA VAL A 69 -15.49 22.81 15.57
C VAL A 69 -15.48 22.58 17.07
N GLN A 70 -16.59 22.91 17.72
CA GLN A 70 -16.83 22.71 19.15
C GLN A 70 -17.87 21.62 19.35
N LEU A 71 -17.50 20.53 20.03
CA LEU A 71 -18.49 19.54 20.45
C LEU A 71 -19.12 19.96 21.79
N VAL A 72 -20.44 19.82 21.87
CA VAL A 72 -21.21 20.10 23.09
C VAL A 72 -22.01 18.85 23.46
N PHE A 73 -21.60 18.16 24.51
CA PHE A 73 -22.28 16.98 25.01
C PHE A 73 -23.41 17.41 25.95
N TRP A 74 -24.67 17.32 25.53
CA TRP A 74 -25.78 17.87 26.29
C TRP A 74 -26.33 16.86 27.32
N GLY A 75 -26.26 17.20 28.59
CA GLY A 75 -26.84 16.47 29.72
C GLY A 75 -25.83 15.68 30.55
N ALA A 76 -26.18 15.43 31.81
CA ALA A 76 -25.32 14.77 32.80
C ALA A 76 -24.95 13.32 32.45
N TRP A 77 -25.68 12.67 31.55
CA TRP A 77 -25.40 11.29 31.12
C TRP A 77 -23.99 11.13 30.53
N TRP A 78 -23.49 12.13 29.82
CA TRP A 78 -22.15 12.14 29.22
C TRP A 78 -20.99 12.20 30.23
N ASN A 79 -21.27 12.56 31.48
CA ASN A 79 -20.32 12.51 32.59
C ASN A 79 -20.33 11.14 33.31
N GLY A 80 -21.36 10.32 33.08
CA GLY A 80 -21.53 9.01 33.70
C GLY A 80 -21.44 7.89 32.66
N ALA A 81 -22.58 7.24 32.40
CA ALA A 81 -22.65 6.06 31.53
C ALA A 81 -22.21 6.32 30.08
N GLY A 82 -22.32 7.56 29.58
CA GLY A 82 -21.90 7.95 28.23
C GLY A 82 -20.42 8.35 28.09
N ALA A 83 -19.62 8.32 29.17
CA ALA A 83 -18.28 8.88 29.17
C ALA A 83 -17.31 8.18 28.18
N ALA A 84 -17.44 6.87 28.00
CA ALA A 84 -16.61 6.12 27.04
C ALA A 84 -16.95 6.50 25.59
N GLN A 85 -18.24 6.63 25.28
CA GLN A 85 -18.76 7.03 23.98
C GLN A 85 -18.34 8.47 23.65
N ARG A 86 -18.39 9.37 24.64
CA ARG A 86 -17.87 10.73 24.50
C ARG A 86 -16.41 10.72 24.07
N GLY A 87 -15.55 9.97 24.77
CA GLY A 87 -14.13 9.85 24.41
C GLY A 87 -13.91 9.28 23.00
N LEU A 88 -14.74 8.32 22.57
CA LEU A 88 -14.68 7.78 21.21
C LEU A 88 -15.12 8.81 20.16
N ILE A 89 -16.21 9.56 20.40
CA ILE A 89 -16.67 10.63 19.50
C ILE A 89 -15.59 11.70 19.38
N GLU A 90 -15.01 12.18 20.49
CA GLU A 90 -13.92 13.16 20.47
C GLU A 90 -12.72 12.67 19.64
N SER A 91 -12.28 11.42 19.87
CA SER A 91 -11.21 10.79 19.12
C SER A 91 -11.53 10.69 17.62
N ARG A 92 -12.75 10.26 17.28
CA ARG A 92 -13.19 10.08 15.90
C ARG A 92 -13.38 11.41 15.19
N THR A 93 -13.90 12.44 15.85
CA THR A 93 -13.99 13.80 15.28
C THR A 93 -12.61 14.34 14.98
N ARG A 94 -11.63 14.20 15.88
CA ARG A 94 -10.24 14.60 15.57
C ARG A 94 -9.67 13.85 14.37
N ALA A 95 -9.94 12.56 14.25
CA ALA A 95 -9.52 11.77 13.09
C ALA A 95 -10.22 12.23 11.79
N LEU A 96 -11.51 12.54 11.83
CA LEU A 96 -12.27 13.08 10.70
C LEU A 96 -11.70 14.43 10.25
N LEU A 97 -11.44 15.35 11.16
CA LEU A 97 -10.85 16.67 10.87
C LEU A 97 -9.42 16.58 10.33
N ALA A 98 -8.67 15.55 10.71
CA ALA A 98 -7.33 15.28 10.19
C ALA A 98 -7.32 14.50 8.85
N SER A 99 -8.50 14.07 8.36
CA SER A 99 -8.63 13.29 7.13
C SER A 99 -8.69 14.20 5.89
N ARG A 100 -8.63 13.57 4.70
CA ARG A 100 -8.88 14.29 3.44
C ARG A 100 -10.35 14.58 3.14
N TYR A 101 -11.29 14.15 3.98
CA TYR A 101 -12.72 14.22 3.72
C TYR A 101 -13.22 15.62 3.29
N PHE A 102 -12.65 16.69 3.86
CA PHE A 102 -13.04 18.07 3.56
C PHE A 102 -12.28 18.71 2.39
N THR A 103 -11.30 18.03 1.77
CA THR A 103 -10.40 18.69 0.79
C THR A 103 -11.11 19.16 -0.47
N GLU A 104 -12.19 18.50 -0.87
CA GLU A 104 -12.95 18.89 -2.05
C GLU A 104 -13.95 20.02 -1.75
N LEU A 105 -14.14 20.45 -0.50
CA LEU A 105 -14.94 21.64 -0.18
C LEU A 105 -14.31 22.95 -0.69
N ALA A 106 -13.06 22.92 -1.12
CA ALA A 106 -12.42 24.06 -1.79
C ALA A 106 -13.18 24.49 -3.06
N GLN A 107 -13.93 23.58 -3.71
CA GLN A 107 -14.80 23.93 -4.85
C GLN A 107 -15.99 24.82 -4.44
N TYR A 108 -16.34 24.82 -3.16
CA TYR A 108 -17.39 25.62 -2.55
C TYR A 108 -16.83 26.87 -1.85
N HIS A 109 -15.60 27.26 -2.16
CA HIS A 109 -14.88 28.37 -1.51
C HIS A 109 -14.50 28.14 -0.03
N ILE A 110 -14.61 26.91 0.47
CA ILE A 110 -14.19 26.54 1.83
C ILE A 110 -12.81 25.89 1.75
N SER A 111 -11.78 26.66 2.06
CA SER A 111 -10.40 26.19 1.95
C SER A 111 -9.86 25.62 3.26
N GLY A 112 -9.33 24.39 3.22
CA GLY A 112 -8.75 23.73 4.39
C GLY A 112 -9.78 23.03 5.27
N ALA A 113 -9.33 22.00 6.00
CA ALA A 113 -10.20 21.25 6.90
C ALA A 113 -10.58 22.09 8.14
N PRO A 114 -11.78 21.89 8.71
CA PRO A 114 -12.16 22.49 9.98
C PRO A 114 -11.19 22.06 11.09
N THR A 115 -11.06 22.89 12.13
CA THR A 115 -10.09 22.64 13.22
C THR A 115 -10.77 22.20 14.50
N TRP A 116 -10.09 21.36 15.27
CA TRP A 116 -10.59 20.93 16.57
C TRP A 116 -10.47 22.07 17.59
N ARG A 117 -11.60 22.63 18.05
CA ARG A 117 -11.61 23.61 19.14
C ARG A 117 -11.58 22.92 20.50
N GLY A 118 -12.41 21.90 20.68
CA GLY A 118 -12.59 21.25 21.97
C GLY A 118 -13.93 20.54 22.11
N SER A 119 -14.16 20.04 23.32
CA SER A 119 -15.44 19.51 23.75
C SER A 119 -15.78 20.01 25.15
N ILE A 120 -17.07 20.16 25.43
CA ILE A 120 -17.60 20.47 26.77
C ILE A 120 -18.86 19.64 27.02
N THR A 121 -19.16 19.36 28.29
CA THR A 121 -20.45 18.79 28.70
C THR A 121 -21.28 19.86 29.41
N VAL A 122 -22.45 20.17 28.88
CA VAL A 122 -23.38 21.16 29.45
C VAL A 122 -24.52 20.42 30.12
N VAL A 123 -24.70 20.61 31.43
CA VAL A 123 -25.67 19.86 32.25
C VAL A 123 -26.92 20.66 32.59
N SER A 124 -26.87 21.98 32.44
CA SER A 124 -27.97 22.91 32.67
C SER A 124 -28.03 23.92 31.51
N PRO A 125 -29.20 24.17 30.90
CA PRO A 125 -30.46 23.47 31.15
C PRO A 125 -30.38 21.98 30.81
N ALA A 126 -31.28 21.17 31.40
CA ALA A 126 -31.36 19.76 31.08
C ALA A 126 -31.86 19.56 29.63
N PRO A 127 -31.37 18.55 28.90
CA PRO A 127 -31.78 18.28 27.54
C PRO A 127 -33.28 17.90 27.47
N PRO A 128 -33.95 18.14 26.32
CA PRO A 128 -35.32 17.72 26.12
C PRO A 128 -35.49 16.21 26.36
N SER A 129 -36.49 15.82 27.15
CA SER A 129 -36.78 14.42 27.44
C SER A 129 -37.87 13.85 26.51
N GLY A 130 -37.67 12.63 26.01
CA GLY A 130 -38.65 11.90 25.22
C GLY A 130 -38.63 12.23 23.73
N ALA A 131 -39.74 11.91 23.05
CA ALA A 131 -39.91 12.16 21.61
C ALA A 131 -40.22 13.64 21.36
N VAL A 132 -39.34 14.33 20.65
CA VAL A 132 -39.46 15.75 20.34
C VAL A 132 -39.45 15.94 18.83
N ASP A 133 -40.25 16.87 18.33
CA ASP A 133 -40.19 17.28 16.91
C ASP A 133 -38.80 17.83 16.55
N SER A 134 -38.28 17.56 15.36
CA SER A 134 -36.93 17.97 14.96
C SER A 134 -36.74 19.50 14.96
N THR A 135 -37.76 20.26 14.59
CA THR A 135 -37.75 21.73 14.62
C THR A 135 -37.69 22.23 16.06
N VAL A 136 -38.43 21.58 16.96
CA VAL A 136 -38.39 21.90 18.40
C VAL A 136 -37.03 21.53 18.99
N ALA A 137 -36.45 20.39 18.63
CA ALA A 137 -35.11 20.01 19.05
C ALA A 137 -34.07 21.04 18.60
N MET A 138 -34.11 21.47 17.34
CA MET A 138 -33.20 22.48 16.81
C MET A 138 -33.33 23.82 17.56
N ARG A 139 -34.55 24.30 17.82
CA ARG A 139 -34.77 25.53 18.61
C ARG A 139 -34.18 25.43 20.03
N ARG A 140 -34.27 24.26 20.66
CA ARG A 140 -33.70 24.03 21.99
C ARG A 140 -32.18 23.99 21.97
N VAL A 141 -31.61 23.46 20.89
CA VAL A 141 -30.17 23.43 20.65
C VAL A 141 -29.62 24.85 20.44
N LEU A 142 -30.29 25.68 19.65
CA LEU A 142 -29.92 27.09 19.47
C LEU A 142 -29.93 27.82 20.82
N GLY A 143 -31.03 27.74 21.57
CA GLY A 143 -31.11 28.36 22.89
C GLY A 143 -30.06 27.86 23.90
N LEU A 144 -29.65 26.58 23.84
CA LEU A 144 -28.53 26.08 24.67
C LEU A 144 -27.22 26.79 24.35
N ILE A 145 -26.94 27.01 23.07
CA ILE A 145 -25.71 27.67 22.62
C ILE A 145 -25.76 29.16 22.96
N GLU A 146 -26.90 29.81 22.76
CA GLU A 146 -27.15 31.19 23.22
C GLU A 146 -26.88 31.34 24.72
N ASP A 147 -27.50 30.50 25.56
CA ASP A 147 -27.27 30.49 27.02
C ASP A 147 -25.76 30.35 27.34
N CYS A 148 -25.02 29.51 26.59
CA CYS A 148 -23.58 29.34 26.79
C CYS A 148 -22.74 30.55 26.35
N ILE A 149 -23.20 31.30 25.34
CA ILE A 149 -22.56 32.54 24.91
C ILE A 149 -22.83 33.63 25.96
N ASP A 150 -24.08 33.82 26.35
CA ASP A 150 -24.51 34.79 27.38
C ASP A 150 -23.80 34.57 28.73
N ASP A 151 -23.58 33.31 29.12
CA ASP A 151 -22.86 32.93 30.35
C ASP A 151 -21.32 33.05 30.22
N GLY A 152 -20.80 33.46 29.06
CA GLY A 152 -19.37 33.60 28.77
C GLY A 152 -18.61 32.28 28.69
N VAL A 153 -19.29 31.16 28.46
CA VAL A 153 -18.67 29.84 28.24
C VAL A 153 -18.02 29.78 26.86
N PHE A 154 -18.67 30.38 25.88
CA PHE A 154 -18.14 30.61 24.54
C PHE A 154 -17.93 32.10 24.28
N PRO A 155 -16.98 32.48 23.40
CA PRO A 155 -16.86 33.88 23.00
C PRO A 155 -18.08 34.30 22.18
N ASP A 156 -18.34 35.60 22.16
CA ASP A 156 -19.32 36.18 21.25
C ASP A 156 -18.92 35.92 19.79
N PRO A 157 -19.89 35.81 18.85
CA PRO A 157 -19.57 35.38 17.50
C PRO A 157 -18.77 36.40 16.66
N ASP A 158 -18.65 37.65 17.11
CA ASP A 158 -17.83 38.73 16.54
C ASP A 158 -16.41 38.79 17.12
N ASP A 159 -16.20 38.24 18.31
CA ASP A 159 -14.94 38.21 19.07
C ASP A 159 -13.88 37.24 18.49
N GLY A 160 -14.17 36.58 17.37
CA GLY A 160 -13.26 35.63 16.74
C GLY A 160 -13.80 34.98 15.46
N PRO A 161 -13.14 33.90 14.98
CA PRO A 161 -13.69 33.13 13.88
C PRO A 161 -15.00 32.47 14.31
N ARG A 162 -16.00 32.50 13.43
CA ARG A 162 -17.27 31.80 13.64
C ARG A 162 -17.04 30.32 13.97
N ILE A 163 -17.70 29.84 15.01
CA ILE A 163 -17.56 28.47 15.53
C ILE A 163 -18.73 27.63 15.02
N ALA A 164 -18.43 26.42 14.54
CA ALA A 164 -19.44 25.40 14.26
C ALA A 164 -19.65 24.55 15.52
N TYR A 165 -20.82 24.71 16.16
CA TYR A 165 -21.20 23.93 17.35
C TYR A 165 -21.93 22.66 16.91
N ILE A 166 -21.48 21.49 17.36
CA ILE A 166 -22.21 20.23 17.17
C ILE A 166 -22.63 19.71 18.55
N VAL A 167 -23.94 19.68 18.78
CA VAL A 167 -24.54 19.22 20.03
C VAL A 167 -24.84 17.72 19.95
N LEU A 168 -24.24 16.94 20.85
CA LEU A 168 -24.45 15.50 20.95
C LEU A 168 -25.56 15.24 21.98
N MET A 169 -26.71 14.80 21.49
CA MET A 169 -27.88 14.53 22.33
C MET A 169 -27.67 13.28 23.20
N PRO A 170 -28.17 13.25 24.45
CA PRO A 170 -27.93 12.14 25.36
C PRO A 170 -28.81 10.93 25.06
N GLN A 171 -28.51 9.80 25.71
CA GLN A 171 -29.41 8.64 25.73
C GLN A 171 -30.83 9.04 26.20
N GLY A 172 -31.85 8.50 25.51
CA GLY A 172 -33.25 8.75 25.80
C GLY A 172 -33.88 9.93 25.04
N PHE A 173 -33.05 10.75 24.36
CA PHE A 173 -33.55 11.67 23.34
C PHE A 173 -34.02 10.89 22.11
N THR A 174 -35.24 11.17 21.65
CA THR A 174 -35.75 10.62 20.38
C THR A 174 -36.43 11.72 19.59
N VAL A 175 -36.42 11.58 18.26
CA VAL A 175 -37.13 12.50 17.38
C VAL A 175 -38.48 11.89 17.04
N ALA A 176 -39.56 12.66 17.18
CA ALA A 176 -40.90 12.26 16.78
C ALA A 176 -40.91 11.94 15.27
N GLY A 177 -41.43 10.78 14.88
CA GLY A 177 -41.40 10.31 13.49
C GLY A 177 -40.16 9.51 13.09
N GLY A 178 -39.10 9.51 13.91
CA GLY A 178 -38.03 8.50 13.92
C GLY A 178 -37.02 8.48 12.77
N THR A 179 -37.08 9.40 11.81
CA THR A 179 -36.24 9.37 10.59
C THR A 179 -35.03 10.30 10.64
N VAL A 180 -35.05 11.36 11.45
CA VAL A 180 -34.02 12.39 11.47
C VAL A 180 -32.92 12.03 12.47
N ALA A 181 -31.67 11.95 12.00
CA ALA A 181 -30.52 11.60 12.82
C ALA A 181 -29.70 12.82 13.29
N GLY A 182 -29.84 13.94 12.60
CA GLY A 182 -29.25 15.22 12.92
C GLY A 182 -29.97 16.33 12.17
N ALA A 183 -29.69 17.56 12.54
CA ALA A 183 -30.05 18.74 11.78
C ALA A 183 -29.13 19.89 12.21
N HIS A 184 -29.06 20.93 11.38
CA HIS A 184 -28.38 22.16 11.73
C HIS A 184 -29.18 23.40 11.37
N SER A 185 -28.76 24.53 11.94
CA SER A 185 -29.34 25.85 11.69
C SER A 185 -28.41 26.95 12.22
N SER A 186 -28.89 28.18 12.16
CA SER A 186 -28.25 29.37 12.72
C SER A 186 -29.25 30.18 13.52
N ASP A 187 -28.74 30.93 14.49
CA ASP A 187 -29.46 32.02 15.15
C ASP A 187 -28.50 33.18 15.38
N TYR A 188 -28.94 34.24 16.04
CA TYR A 188 -28.12 35.41 16.34
C TYR A 188 -28.15 35.77 17.83
N THR A 189 -27.03 36.27 18.33
CA THR A 189 -27.00 37.07 19.57
C THR A 189 -27.28 38.53 19.22
N PHE A 190 -27.81 39.30 20.18
CA PHE A 190 -28.05 40.73 20.00
C PHE A 190 -27.44 41.51 21.17
N ASP A 191 -26.41 42.30 20.85
CA ASP A 191 -25.81 43.22 21.80
C ASP A 191 -26.25 44.66 21.51
N PHE A 192 -26.90 45.26 22.51
CA PHE A 192 -27.34 46.64 22.43
C PHE A 192 -26.11 47.59 22.35
N PRO A 193 -26.07 48.58 21.43
CA PRO A 193 -27.21 49.08 20.67
C PRO A 193 -27.42 48.53 19.25
N PHE A 194 -26.43 47.90 18.59
CA PHE A 194 -26.55 47.51 17.18
C PHE A 194 -25.64 46.34 16.74
N ASP A 195 -25.35 45.36 17.60
CA ASP A 195 -24.65 44.15 17.17
C ASP A 195 -25.61 42.98 16.98
N THR A 196 -25.47 42.27 15.88
CA THR A 196 -26.29 41.08 15.57
C THR A 196 -25.40 40.04 14.93
N ASP A 197 -24.99 39.08 15.74
CA ASP A 197 -23.94 38.15 15.38
C ASP A 197 -24.46 36.74 15.30
N ARG A 198 -24.34 36.13 14.12
CA ARG A 198 -24.86 34.80 13.86
C ARG A 198 -23.90 33.72 14.36
N TYR A 199 -24.45 32.74 15.07
CA TYR A 199 -23.77 31.50 15.42
C TYR A 199 -24.39 30.30 14.69
N TRP A 200 -23.60 29.25 14.52
CA TRP A 200 -24.02 28.06 13.76
C TRP A 200 -24.01 26.83 14.67
N ALA A 201 -25.15 26.15 14.76
CA ALA A 201 -25.27 24.96 15.58
C ALA A 201 -26.00 23.85 14.83
N GLY A 202 -25.56 22.62 15.06
CA GLY A 202 -26.31 21.43 14.72
C GLY A 202 -26.41 20.49 15.89
N TRP A 203 -27.27 19.49 15.77
CA TRP A 203 -27.35 18.40 16.72
C TRP A 203 -27.27 17.05 16.02
N VAL A 204 -26.75 16.06 16.74
CA VAL A 204 -26.70 14.67 16.32
C VAL A 204 -27.32 13.84 17.42
N ARG A 205 -28.24 12.94 17.06
CA ARG A 205 -28.93 12.09 18.03
C ARG A 205 -27.95 11.15 18.75
N HIS A 206 -28.40 10.63 19.88
CA HIS A 206 -27.75 9.49 20.50
C HIS A 206 -27.89 8.23 19.61
N PHE A 207 -26.83 7.43 19.57
CA PHE A 207 -26.81 6.10 18.95
C PHE A 207 -26.61 5.05 20.03
N ASP A 208 -27.48 4.04 20.05
CA ASP A 208 -27.42 3.00 21.08
C ASP A 208 -26.35 1.96 20.74
N PRO A 209 -25.22 1.88 21.47
CA PRO A 209 -24.15 0.94 21.16
C PRO A 209 -24.57 -0.53 21.29
N ALA A 210 -25.71 -0.84 21.91
CA ALA A 210 -26.25 -2.19 21.97
C ALA A 210 -26.85 -2.66 20.63
N THR A 211 -27.29 -1.73 19.79
CA THR A 211 -28.02 -2.02 18.54
C THR A 211 -27.47 -1.32 17.30
N GLU A 212 -26.67 -0.26 17.49
CA GLU A 212 -26.17 0.64 16.47
C GLU A 212 -24.64 0.83 16.58
N ASP A 213 -24.00 1.00 15.43
CA ASP A 213 -22.57 1.28 15.35
C ASP A 213 -22.32 2.78 15.57
N ILE A 214 -21.32 3.15 16.40
CA ILE A 214 -20.91 4.55 16.64
C ILE A 214 -20.62 5.29 15.34
N GLU A 215 -20.22 4.55 14.32
CA GLU A 215 -19.95 5.03 12.97
C GLU A 215 -21.21 5.50 12.21
N LEU A 216 -22.41 5.35 12.79
CA LEU A 216 -23.59 6.08 12.36
C LEU A 216 -23.58 7.52 12.89
N THR A 217 -23.25 7.71 14.17
CA THR A 217 -23.01 9.04 14.78
C THR A 217 -22.01 9.84 13.97
N MET A 218 -20.88 9.22 13.64
CA MET A 218 -19.82 9.91 12.91
C MET A 218 -20.20 10.23 11.47
N SER A 219 -20.99 9.36 10.84
CA SER A 219 -21.53 9.61 9.50
C SER A 219 -22.50 10.79 9.50
N THR A 220 -23.39 10.87 10.49
CA THR A 220 -24.30 12.01 10.65
C THR A 220 -23.54 13.28 11.01
N LEU A 221 -22.62 13.22 11.98
CA LEU A 221 -21.78 14.37 12.34
C LEU A 221 -21.00 14.92 11.14
N GLY A 222 -20.43 14.05 10.30
CA GLY A 222 -19.74 14.46 9.09
C GLY A 222 -20.67 15.11 8.06
N HIS A 223 -21.88 14.57 7.89
CA HIS A 223 -22.93 15.14 7.04
C HIS A 223 -23.32 16.55 7.51
N GLU A 224 -23.76 16.69 8.76
CA GLU A 224 -24.15 17.99 9.32
C GLU A 224 -23.01 19.01 9.29
N LEU A 225 -21.77 18.56 9.57
CA LEU A 225 -20.62 19.47 9.57
C LEU A 225 -20.30 19.97 8.16
N VAL A 226 -20.41 19.13 7.12
CA VAL A 226 -20.23 19.61 5.75
C VAL A 226 -21.30 20.64 5.41
N GLU A 227 -22.55 20.40 5.79
CA GLU A 227 -23.68 21.28 5.47
C GLU A 227 -23.61 22.61 6.22
N ILE A 228 -23.26 22.61 7.51
CA ILE A 228 -22.97 23.83 8.28
C ILE A 228 -21.86 24.66 7.60
N LEU A 229 -20.89 24.03 6.95
CA LEU A 229 -19.82 24.77 6.29
C LEU A 229 -20.26 25.32 4.93
N THR A 230 -21.13 24.62 4.21
CA THR A 230 -21.55 25.00 2.85
C THR A 230 -22.80 25.87 2.80
N ASP A 231 -23.70 25.73 3.76
CA ASP A 231 -24.96 26.47 3.84
C ASP A 231 -25.45 26.68 5.29
N PRO A 232 -24.69 27.34 6.19
CA PRO A 232 -25.07 27.50 7.59
C PRO A 232 -26.36 28.30 7.83
N GLU A 233 -26.72 29.16 6.87
CA GLU A 233 -27.75 30.20 7.02
C GLU A 233 -28.89 30.07 5.99
N ALA A 234 -28.95 28.92 5.30
CA ALA A 234 -29.91 28.61 4.24
C ALA A 234 -29.88 29.61 3.07
N ASP A 235 -28.71 30.15 2.76
CA ASP A 235 -28.40 31.07 1.66
C ASP A 235 -26.99 30.86 1.06
N GLY A 236 -26.29 29.80 1.43
CA GLY A 236 -25.01 29.36 0.90
C GLY A 236 -25.11 28.49 -0.35
N TRP A 237 -24.41 27.36 -0.36
CA TRP A 237 -24.42 26.38 -1.45
C TRP A 237 -25.50 25.32 -1.24
N ARG A 238 -26.49 25.34 -2.12
CA ARG A 238 -27.61 24.40 -2.08
C ARG A 238 -28.15 24.14 -3.47
N ARG A 239 -29.14 23.27 -3.53
CA ARG A 239 -29.78 22.84 -4.76
C ARG A 239 -30.88 23.81 -5.21
N ASP A 240 -30.91 24.05 -6.50
CA ASP A 240 -32.01 24.68 -7.22
C ASP A 240 -32.77 23.68 -8.11
N PRO A 241 -34.11 23.77 -8.18
CA PRO A 241 -34.98 24.56 -7.28
C PRO A 241 -34.99 23.98 -5.86
N LEU A 242 -35.35 24.80 -4.87
CA LEU A 242 -35.49 24.37 -3.48
C LEU A 242 -36.53 23.25 -3.33
N ASP A 243 -36.15 22.18 -2.65
CA ASP A 243 -37.07 21.19 -2.07
C ASP A 243 -36.60 20.77 -0.67
N SER A 244 -37.10 19.65 -0.15
CA SER A 244 -36.74 19.14 1.18
C SER A 244 -35.30 18.60 1.29
N ASP A 245 -34.64 18.31 0.16
CA ASP A 245 -33.35 17.61 0.08
C ASP A 245 -32.38 18.53 -0.69
N CYS A 246 -32.25 19.76 -0.18
CA CYS A 246 -31.59 20.84 -0.89
C CYS A 246 -30.09 20.95 -0.59
N GLU A 247 -29.59 20.25 0.42
CA GLU A 247 -28.21 20.37 0.85
C GLU A 247 -27.30 19.34 0.15
N ILE A 248 -26.00 19.63 0.10
CA ILE A 248 -25.10 18.85 -0.75
C ILE A 248 -24.86 17.42 -0.23
N CYS A 249 -25.11 17.13 1.05
CA CYS A 249 -24.93 15.79 1.59
C CYS A 249 -26.21 14.95 1.55
N ASP A 250 -27.37 15.55 1.30
CA ASP A 250 -28.64 14.84 1.14
C ASP A 250 -28.66 13.86 -0.04
N TRP A 251 -27.85 14.12 -1.08
CA TRP A 251 -27.76 13.29 -2.29
C TRP A 251 -26.96 11.99 -2.12
N SER A 252 -26.63 11.64 -0.89
CA SER A 252 -25.75 10.50 -0.58
C SER A 252 -26.38 9.12 -0.71
N ASP A 253 -27.56 8.97 -1.32
CA ASP A 253 -28.20 7.67 -1.50
C ASP A 253 -27.97 7.14 -2.93
N SER A 254 -27.58 5.86 -3.00
CA SER A 254 -27.39 5.14 -4.25
C SER A 254 -28.56 4.22 -4.55
N THR A 255 -29.00 4.20 -5.81
CA THR A 255 -29.91 3.14 -6.28
C THR A 255 -29.09 1.90 -6.61
N VAL A 256 -29.13 0.89 -5.73
CA VAL A 256 -28.43 -0.39 -5.92
C VAL A 256 -29.47 -1.50 -6.06
N GLY A 257 -29.67 -1.99 -7.28
CA GLY A 257 -30.73 -2.95 -7.59
C GLY A 257 -32.12 -2.32 -7.43
N ALA A 258 -32.98 -2.92 -6.60
CA ALA A 258 -34.33 -2.41 -6.33
C ALA A 258 -34.43 -1.53 -5.07
N GLY A 259 -33.32 -1.26 -4.38
CA GLY A 259 -33.30 -0.51 -3.12
C GLY A 259 -32.38 0.71 -3.15
N GLN A 260 -32.56 1.59 -2.17
CA GLN A 260 -31.64 2.69 -1.87
C GLN A 260 -30.61 2.27 -0.83
N VAL A 261 -29.34 2.62 -1.04
CA VAL A 261 -28.24 2.36 -0.12
C VAL A 261 -27.44 3.64 0.05
N ARG A 262 -27.32 4.09 1.30
CA ARG A 262 -26.52 5.27 1.63
C ARG A 262 -25.03 5.02 1.32
N GLN A 263 -24.47 5.92 0.53
CA GLN A 263 -23.11 5.94 0.04
C GLN A 263 -22.16 6.25 1.20
N ARG A 264 -21.35 5.26 1.58
CA ARG A 264 -20.47 5.36 2.74
C ARG A 264 -19.14 4.68 2.50
N ALA A 265 -18.10 5.26 3.06
CA ALA A 265 -16.76 4.70 3.07
C ALA A 265 -16.04 5.11 4.35
N TRP A 266 -14.86 4.53 4.58
CA TRP A 266 -14.01 4.88 5.70
C TRP A 266 -12.95 5.89 5.26
N VAL A 267 -12.73 6.92 6.07
CA VAL A 267 -11.65 7.90 5.91
C VAL A 267 -11.03 8.14 7.27
N ASN A 268 -9.72 8.00 7.37
CA ASN A 268 -8.97 8.08 8.61
C ASN A 268 -9.62 7.34 9.82
N ASP A 269 -10.09 6.11 9.61
CA ASP A 269 -10.80 5.29 10.60
C ASP A 269 -12.13 5.88 11.12
N VAL A 270 -12.79 6.70 10.30
CA VAL A 270 -14.14 7.22 10.53
C VAL A 270 -15.02 6.86 9.34
N ARG A 271 -16.21 6.30 9.57
CA ARG A 271 -17.16 6.08 8.49
C ARG A 271 -17.91 7.36 8.18
N VAL A 272 -17.78 7.81 6.95
CA VAL A 272 -18.40 9.05 6.44
C VAL A 272 -19.39 8.73 5.34
N GLN A 273 -20.25 9.71 5.08
CA GLN A 273 -21.20 9.75 3.98
C GLN A 273 -20.61 10.54 2.81
N SER A 274 -21.08 10.30 1.58
CA SER A 274 -20.70 11.15 0.46
C SER A 274 -21.38 12.52 0.50
N TYR A 275 -20.83 13.47 -0.26
CA TYR A 275 -21.47 14.76 -0.55
C TYR A 275 -21.31 15.09 -2.03
N TRP A 276 -22.21 15.91 -2.58
CA TRP A 276 -22.17 16.31 -3.98
C TRP A 276 -20.89 17.09 -4.29
N SER A 277 -20.34 16.86 -5.48
CA SER A 277 -19.24 17.66 -6.01
C SER A 277 -19.64 18.22 -7.38
N VAL A 278 -19.71 19.54 -7.46
CA VAL A 278 -19.88 20.28 -8.74
C VAL A 278 -18.76 19.93 -9.72
N ARG A 279 -17.51 19.77 -9.25
CA ARG A 279 -16.35 19.40 -10.08
C ARG A 279 -16.53 18.03 -10.77
N HIS A 280 -17.06 17.05 -10.05
CA HIS A 280 -17.21 15.69 -10.56
C HIS A 280 -18.59 15.43 -11.19
N GLY A 281 -19.58 16.31 -10.95
CA GLY A 281 -20.96 16.10 -11.38
C GLY A 281 -21.57 14.84 -10.75
N ALA A 282 -21.14 14.52 -9.53
CA ALA A 282 -21.48 13.30 -8.81
C ALA A 282 -21.20 13.50 -7.31
N THR A 283 -21.78 12.66 -6.46
CA THR A 283 -21.38 12.56 -5.06
C THR A 283 -20.02 11.89 -4.93
N ILE A 284 -19.26 12.32 -3.93
CA ILE A 284 -17.90 11.86 -3.69
C ILE A 284 -17.61 11.61 -2.21
N ILE A 285 -16.57 10.81 -1.96
CA ILE A 285 -15.87 10.76 -0.67
C ILE A 285 -14.37 10.91 -0.97
N PRO A 286 -13.73 12.04 -0.63
CA PRO A 286 -12.28 12.16 -0.72
C PRO A 286 -11.59 11.13 0.19
N ILE A 287 -10.53 10.48 -0.31
CA ILE A 287 -9.84 9.41 0.42
C ILE A 287 -8.43 9.86 0.82
N ASP A 288 -7.87 9.23 1.86
CA ASP A 288 -6.52 9.57 2.35
C ASP A 288 -5.41 9.10 1.39
N ASP A 289 -4.32 9.85 1.30
CA ASP A 289 -3.20 9.56 0.38
C ASP A 289 -2.40 8.29 0.75
N ASP A 290 -2.65 7.76 1.94
CA ASP A 290 -1.93 6.64 2.51
C ASP A 290 -2.66 5.30 2.39
N TYR A 291 -3.76 5.25 1.62
CA TYR A 291 -4.29 3.99 1.12
C TYR A 291 -3.22 3.21 0.36
N GLY A 292 -3.06 1.94 0.70
CA GLY A 292 -2.07 1.12 0.02
C GLY A 292 -2.19 -0.37 0.27
N ALA A 293 -1.59 -1.14 -0.62
CA ALA A 293 -1.46 -2.58 -0.52
C ALA A 293 -0.04 -3.02 -0.89
N GLN A 294 0.44 -4.09 -0.26
CA GLN A 294 1.75 -4.69 -0.52
C GLN A 294 1.62 -6.21 -0.44
N LEU A 295 2.39 -6.93 -1.27
CA LEU A 295 2.52 -8.38 -1.17
C LEU A 295 3.82 -8.73 -0.45
N GLU A 296 3.76 -9.72 0.45
CA GLU A 296 4.93 -10.31 1.09
C GLU A 296 4.90 -11.82 0.91
N ALA A 297 5.99 -12.40 0.43
CA ALA A 297 6.10 -13.84 0.21
C ALA A 297 7.11 -14.46 1.17
N ARG A 298 6.81 -15.67 1.63
CA ARG A 298 7.77 -16.56 2.28
C ARG A 298 7.78 -17.91 1.59
N VAL A 299 8.95 -18.33 1.14
CA VAL A 299 9.20 -19.61 0.49
C VAL A 299 9.67 -20.63 1.54
N THR A 300 9.31 -21.90 1.37
CA THR A 300 9.69 -22.98 2.29
C THR A 300 9.94 -24.25 1.51
N GLU A 301 11.13 -24.82 1.67
CA GLU A 301 11.45 -26.17 1.19
C GLU A 301 10.57 -27.18 1.92
N THR A 302 9.91 -28.02 1.14
CA THR A 302 9.01 -29.08 1.64
C THR A 302 9.56 -30.46 1.41
N ASN A 303 10.36 -30.63 0.36
CA ASN A 303 11.00 -31.90 0.03
C ASN A 303 12.26 -31.65 -0.78
N ARG A 304 13.22 -32.56 -0.61
CA ARG A 304 14.48 -32.58 -1.36
C ARG A 304 14.80 -34.02 -1.72
N ARG A 305 15.10 -34.25 -2.99
CA ARG A 305 15.35 -35.58 -3.53
C ARG A 305 16.59 -35.59 -4.41
N GLU A 306 17.50 -36.53 -4.18
CA GLU A 306 18.62 -36.78 -5.09
C GLU A 306 18.10 -37.30 -6.43
N ILE A 307 18.49 -36.64 -7.52
CA ILE A 307 18.12 -36.99 -8.90
C ILE A 307 19.34 -37.35 -9.75
N GLY A 308 20.54 -37.10 -9.25
CA GLY A 308 21.78 -37.46 -9.94
C GLY A 308 22.97 -37.31 -9.02
N ARG A 309 24.03 -38.04 -9.35
CA ARG A 309 25.33 -37.95 -8.70
C ARG A 309 26.42 -38.13 -9.72
N GLY A 310 27.55 -37.51 -9.50
CA GLY A 310 28.70 -37.63 -10.39
C GLY A 310 29.99 -37.20 -9.73
N THR A 311 31.06 -37.21 -10.51
CA THR A 311 32.35 -36.67 -10.11
C THR A 311 32.68 -35.46 -10.97
N MET A 312 33.19 -34.40 -10.35
CA MET A 312 33.79 -33.26 -11.01
C MET A 312 35.30 -33.23 -10.76
N VAL A 313 36.04 -32.63 -11.68
CA VAL A 313 37.46 -32.32 -11.51
C VAL A 313 37.58 -30.80 -11.45
N THR A 314 38.54 -30.30 -10.68
CA THR A 314 38.82 -28.87 -10.57
C THR A 314 38.96 -28.23 -11.95
N ASP A 315 38.25 -27.11 -12.17
CA ASP A 315 38.29 -26.39 -13.45
C ASP A 315 39.75 -26.02 -13.78
N PRO A 316 40.25 -26.35 -15.00
CA PRO A 316 41.59 -26.01 -15.41
C PRO A 316 41.95 -24.53 -15.23
N ALA A 317 40.98 -23.62 -15.32
CA ALA A 317 41.19 -22.20 -15.10
C ALA A 317 41.58 -21.88 -13.64
N VAL A 318 40.95 -22.53 -12.66
CA VAL A 318 41.30 -22.39 -11.25
C VAL A 318 42.71 -22.94 -10.99
N ARG A 319 43.07 -24.04 -11.65
CA ARG A 319 44.43 -24.62 -11.56
C ARG A 319 45.50 -23.70 -12.13
N ARG A 320 45.23 -23.04 -13.27
CA ARG A 320 46.19 -22.06 -13.83
C ARG A 320 46.38 -20.85 -12.93
N ALA A 321 45.33 -20.38 -12.27
CA ALA A 321 45.45 -19.36 -11.23
C ALA A 321 46.35 -19.79 -10.05
N CYS A 322 46.39 -21.08 -9.71
CA CYS A 322 47.28 -21.62 -8.67
C CYS A 322 48.77 -21.48 -9.02
N ALA A 323 49.14 -21.47 -10.30
CA ALA A 323 50.53 -21.28 -10.72
C ALA A 323 51.04 -19.89 -10.34
N THR A 324 50.17 -18.88 -10.42
CA THR A 324 50.49 -17.49 -10.06
C THR A 324 50.27 -17.19 -8.58
N ILE A 325 49.40 -17.96 -7.92
CA ILE A 325 49.03 -17.81 -6.52
C ILE A 325 49.18 -19.18 -5.83
N PRO A 326 50.38 -19.54 -5.34
CA PRO A 326 50.64 -20.86 -4.77
C PRO A 326 49.75 -21.24 -3.57
N ALA A 327 49.20 -20.24 -2.86
CA ALA A 327 48.23 -20.44 -1.79
C ALA A 327 46.81 -20.82 -2.28
N CYS A 328 46.55 -20.73 -3.59
CA CYS A 328 45.30 -21.14 -4.23
C CYS A 328 45.27 -22.63 -4.62
N CYS A 329 46.36 -23.39 -4.43
CA CYS A 329 46.47 -24.80 -4.84
C CYS A 329 45.29 -25.69 -4.39
N ILE A 330 44.37 -25.94 -5.32
CA ILE A 330 43.36 -26.99 -5.22
C ILE A 330 43.97 -28.25 -5.85
N ALA A 331 43.92 -29.37 -5.12
CA ALA A 331 44.41 -30.65 -5.62
C ALA A 331 43.66 -31.06 -6.90
N ASP A 332 44.40 -31.68 -7.83
CA ASP A 332 43.83 -32.31 -9.02
C ASP A 332 43.19 -33.64 -8.65
N ASP A 333 42.05 -33.54 -7.96
CA ASP A 333 41.31 -34.67 -7.41
C ASP A 333 39.92 -34.76 -8.03
N ARG A 334 39.29 -35.93 -7.87
CA ARG A 334 37.90 -36.17 -8.28
C ARG A 334 37.01 -35.92 -7.08
N TYR A 335 36.22 -34.86 -7.17
CA TYR A 335 35.27 -34.47 -6.13
C TYR A 335 33.88 -34.95 -6.50
N GLU A 336 33.12 -35.47 -5.52
CA GLU A 336 31.73 -35.84 -5.77
C GLU A 336 30.82 -34.62 -5.85
N TYR A 337 29.74 -34.75 -6.60
CA TYR A 337 28.61 -33.82 -6.53
C TYR A 337 27.30 -34.59 -6.54
N VAL A 338 26.30 -33.98 -5.90
CA VAL A 338 24.93 -34.48 -5.86
C VAL A 338 24.02 -33.40 -6.42
N LEU A 339 23.15 -33.80 -7.34
CA LEU A 339 22.10 -32.96 -7.89
C LEU A 339 20.79 -33.30 -7.18
N TYR A 340 20.19 -32.28 -6.56
CA TYR A 340 18.91 -32.38 -5.89
C TYR A 340 17.81 -31.72 -6.73
N SER A 341 16.64 -32.36 -6.77
CA SER A 341 15.39 -31.67 -7.05
C SER A 341 14.79 -31.23 -5.72
N VAL A 342 14.36 -29.97 -5.68
CA VAL A 342 13.80 -29.32 -4.50
C VAL A 342 12.34 -28.96 -4.81
N SER A 343 11.45 -29.28 -3.88
CA SER A 343 10.05 -28.88 -3.93
C SER A 343 9.78 -27.85 -2.85
N GLU A 344 9.11 -26.77 -3.23
CA GLU A 344 8.90 -25.62 -2.37
C GLU A 344 7.43 -25.20 -2.37
N THR A 345 7.03 -24.60 -1.26
CA THR A 345 5.78 -23.84 -1.18
C THR A 345 6.11 -22.38 -0.96
N ALA A 346 5.22 -21.49 -1.41
CA ALA A 346 5.31 -20.07 -1.09
C ALA A 346 3.98 -19.59 -0.52
N ARG A 347 4.02 -18.94 0.64
CA ARG A 347 2.86 -18.25 1.21
C ARG A 347 3.00 -16.76 0.96
N ILE A 348 2.08 -16.21 0.19
CA ILE A 348 2.02 -14.79 -0.15
C ILE A 348 0.90 -14.16 0.67
N ARG A 349 1.23 -13.16 1.48
CA ARG A 349 0.28 -12.39 2.29
C ARG A 349 0.07 -11.00 1.69
N LEU A 350 -1.18 -10.57 1.70
CA LEU A 350 -1.56 -9.21 1.41
C LEU A 350 -1.50 -8.37 2.70
N ASN A 351 -0.69 -7.33 2.68
CA ASN A 351 -0.67 -6.28 3.69
C ASN A 351 -1.38 -5.06 3.15
N CYS A 352 -2.30 -4.48 3.93
CA CYS A 352 -3.09 -3.34 3.54
C CYS A 352 -2.96 -2.20 4.54
N LYS A 353 -3.13 -0.97 4.03
CA LYS A 353 -3.29 0.24 4.81
C LYS A 353 -4.59 0.93 4.37
N ARG A 354 -5.42 1.33 5.34
CA ARG A 354 -6.77 1.93 5.18
C ARG A 354 -7.86 1.06 4.54
N PHE A 355 -7.55 -0.07 3.91
CA PHE A 355 -8.58 -1.04 3.51
C PHE A 355 -9.20 -1.70 4.76
N ARG A 356 -10.51 -1.52 4.95
CA ARG A 356 -11.23 -2.08 6.11
C ARG A 356 -11.61 -3.54 5.88
N THR A 357 -12.11 -3.86 4.69
CA THR A 357 -12.46 -5.22 4.28
C THR A 357 -11.82 -5.53 2.93
N PRO A 358 -10.50 -5.77 2.90
CA PRO A 358 -9.78 -5.98 1.64
C PRO A 358 -10.29 -7.23 0.91
N ARG A 359 -10.45 -7.13 -0.40
CA ARG A 359 -10.73 -8.25 -1.31
C ARG A 359 -9.66 -8.29 -2.39
N ALA A 360 -9.00 -9.42 -2.54
CA ALA A 360 -7.94 -9.61 -3.52
C ALA A 360 -8.39 -10.50 -4.67
N SER A 361 -8.24 -9.99 -5.88
CA SER A 361 -8.27 -10.78 -7.11
C SER A 361 -6.83 -11.08 -7.53
N TRP A 362 -6.42 -12.33 -7.39
CA TRP A 362 -5.04 -12.76 -7.63
C TRP A 362 -4.76 -13.09 -9.08
N SER A 363 -3.51 -12.88 -9.49
CA SER A 363 -3.00 -13.25 -10.79
C SER A 363 -1.61 -13.87 -10.66
N ILE A 364 -1.41 -15.00 -11.33
CA ILE A 364 -0.10 -15.66 -11.46
C ILE A 364 0.33 -15.45 -12.90
N ARG A 365 1.35 -14.61 -13.11
CA ARG A 365 1.85 -14.25 -14.45
C ARG A 365 0.74 -13.79 -15.42
N GLY A 366 -0.15 -12.92 -14.95
CA GLY A 366 -1.26 -12.40 -15.73
C GLY A 366 -2.48 -13.32 -15.80
N ILE A 367 -2.37 -14.59 -15.38
CA ILE A 367 -3.50 -15.53 -15.35
C ILE A 367 -4.27 -15.34 -14.04
N ALA A 368 -5.54 -14.93 -14.12
CA ALA A 368 -6.41 -14.79 -12.96
C ALA A 368 -6.63 -16.15 -12.27
N VAL A 369 -6.54 -16.17 -10.94
CA VAL A 369 -6.75 -17.38 -10.12
C VAL A 369 -7.64 -17.10 -8.92
N SER A 370 -8.47 -18.07 -8.53
CA SER A 370 -9.37 -17.97 -7.38
C SER A 370 -9.66 -19.35 -6.80
N GLY A 371 -9.96 -19.40 -5.49
CA GLY A 371 -10.16 -20.67 -4.78
C GLY A 371 -8.94 -21.57 -4.83
N THR A 372 -9.13 -22.88 -4.94
CA THR A 372 -8.05 -23.86 -5.02
C THR A 372 -7.97 -24.45 -6.43
N GLY A 373 -6.76 -24.55 -6.97
CA GLY A 373 -6.58 -25.07 -8.32
C GLY A 373 -5.12 -25.27 -8.70
N THR A 374 -4.88 -25.32 -10.01
CA THR A 374 -3.55 -25.47 -10.60
C THR A 374 -3.48 -24.64 -11.88
N VAL A 375 -2.34 -24.00 -12.11
CA VAL A 375 -2.03 -23.26 -13.33
C VAL A 375 -0.76 -23.79 -13.96
N GLN A 376 -0.67 -23.75 -15.29
CA GLN A 376 0.58 -24.00 -16.02
C GLN A 376 1.16 -22.69 -16.52
N VAL A 377 2.43 -22.42 -16.18
CA VAL A 377 3.15 -21.21 -16.60
C VAL A 377 4.39 -21.59 -17.39
N THR A 378 4.60 -20.93 -18.53
CA THR A 378 5.76 -21.16 -19.41
C THR A 378 6.91 -20.23 -19.05
N VAL A 379 7.79 -20.61 -18.14
CA VAL A 379 8.85 -19.74 -17.61
C VAL A 379 10.24 -20.23 -18.01
N PRO A 380 11.25 -19.34 -18.08
CA PRO A 380 12.65 -19.76 -18.10
C PRO A 380 12.98 -20.50 -16.79
N VAL A 381 13.50 -21.72 -16.91
CA VAL A 381 13.90 -22.58 -15.80
C VAL A 381 15.39 -22.85 -15.90
N ASP A 382 16.12 -22.51 -14.83
CA ASP A 382 17.55 -22.71 -14.69
C ASP A 382 17.82 -24.01 -13.92
N GLY A 383 18.57 -24.92 -14.51
CA GLY A 383 18.92 -26.19 -13.89
C GLY A 383 20.34 -26.58 -14.19
N TYR A 384 20.60 -27.87 -14.15
CA TYR A 384 21.92 -28.44 -14.41
C TYR A 384 21.82 -29.61 -15.39
N ASN A 385 22.77 -29.69 -16.30
CA ASN A 385 23.06 -30.90 -17.07
C ASN A 385 24.39 -31.46 -16.58
N GLY A 386 24.34 -32.47 -15.71
CA GLY A 386 25.50 -32.86 -14.92
C GLY A 386 25.91 -31.72 -13.98
N GLN A 387 27.11 -31.16 -14.20
CA GLN A 387 27.61 -30.01 -13.44
C GLN A 387 27.39 -28.65 -14.11
N ASP A 388 27.02 -28.65 -15.39
CA ASP A 388 26.96 -27.43 -16.18
C ASP A 388 25.58 -26.76 -16.03
N PRO A 389 25.53 -25.44 -15.73
CA PRO A 389 24.27 -24.72 -15.66
C PRO A 389 23.61 -24.65 -17.04
N VAL A 390 22.30 -24.87 -17.08
CA VAL A 390 21.51 -24.79 -18.31
C VAL A 390 20.22 -24.01 -18.05
N THR A 391 19.81 -23.21 -19.04
CA THR A 391 18.54 -22.49 -19.00
C THR A 391 17.66 -23.00 -20.13
N ALA A 392 16.41 -23.35 -19.81
CA ALA A 392 15.43 -23.77 -20.81
C ALA A 392 14.05 -23.21 -20.48
N VAL A 393 13.29 -22.83 -21.50
CA VAL A 393 11.89 -22.45 -21.32
C VAL A 393 11.06 -23.72 -21.10
N ARG A 394 10.35 -23.81 -19.98
CA ARG A 394 9.56 -24.98 -19.59
C ARG A 394 8.16 -24.57 -19.11
N ARG A 395 7.22 -25.50 -19.24
CA ARG A 395 5.93 -25.40 -18.57
C ARG A 395 6.05 -25.95 -17.15
N VAL A 396 5.91 -25.08 -16.17
CA VAL A 396 5.89 -25.44 -14.75
C VAL A 396 4.43 -25.49 -14.28
N ARG A 397 4.08 -26.55 -13.56
CA ARG A 397 2.77 -26.70 -12.92
C ARG A 397 2.83 -26.10 -11.51
N VAL A 398 1.97 -25.14 -11.23
CA VAL A 398 1.89 -24.45 -9.94
C VAL A 398 0.50 -24.71 -9.34
N GLY A 399 0.46 -25.45 -8.24
CA GLY A 399 -0.74 -25.56 -7.42
C GLY A 399 -0.97 -24.26 -6.65
N TYR A 400 -2.23 -23.86 -6.46
CA TYR A 400 -2.55 -22.65 -5.70
C TYR A 400 -3.78 -22.82 -4.80
N ASN A 401 -3.80 -22.05 -3.72
CA ASN A 401 -4.97 -21.82 -2.88
C ASN A 401 -5.09 -20.32 -2.56
N ALA A 402 -6.12 -19.67 -3.07
CA ALA A 402 -6.31 -18.22 -3.03
C ALA A 402 -7.52 -17.84 -2.14
N THR A 403 -7.28 -16.89 -1.24
CA THR A 403 -8.27 -16.22 -0.39
C THR A 403 -8.15 -14.71 -0.57
N ASP A 404 -8.99 -13.90 0.09
CA ASP A 404 -8.89 -12.44 -0.04
C ASP A 404 -7.59 -11.82 0.48
N THR A 405 -6.83 -12.54 1.31
CA THR A 405 -5.63 -12.00 1.97
C THR A 405 -4.39 -12.87 1.83
N VAL A 406 -4.54 -14.09 1.33
CA VAL A 406 -3.45 -15.06 1.20
C VAL A 406 -3.54 -15.81 -0.12
N LEU A 407 -2.40 -15.97 -0.78
CA LEU A 407 -2.19 -16.89 -1.89
C LEU A 407 -1.08 -17.87 -1.51
N ASP A 408 -1.45 -19.13 -1.29
CA ASP A 408 -0.50 -20.22 -1.09
C ASP A 408 -0.20 -20.87 -2.44
N LEU A 409 1.08 -21.05 -2.75
CA LEU A 409 1.58 -21.68 -3.97
C LEU A 409 2.32 -22.96 -3.62
N THR A 410 2.14 -24.00 -4.42
CA THR A 410 2.85 -25.28 -4.29
C THR A 410 3.51 -25.64 -5.61
N VAL A 411 4.81 -25.89 -5.56
CA VAL A 411 5.62 -26.27 -6.72
C VAL A 411 6.32 -27.59 -6.40
N THR A 412 5.97 -28.63 -7.15
CA THR A 412 6.55 -29.96 -7.00
C THR A 412 7.34 -30.31 -8.25
N ASP A 413 8.59 -30.74 -8.06
CA ASP A 413 9.51 -31.16 -9.12
C ASP A 413 9.55 -30.18 -10.32
N PRO A 414 9.88 -28.89 -10.11
CA PRO A 414 9.85 -27.87 -11.18
C PRO A 414 10.88 -28.10 -12.29
N GLY A 415 11.84 -29.01 -12.08
CA GLY A 415 12.91 -29.29 -13.03
C GLY A 415 14.01 -28.22 -13.07
N GLY A 416 13.97 -27.24 -12.16
CA GLY A 416 14.98 -26.19 -12.00
C GLY A 416 14.43 -24.96 -11.28
N ASN A 417 15.28 -23.95 -11.14
CA ASN A 417 15.03 -22.67 -10.47
C ASN A 417 14.33 -21.71 -11.43
N PHE A 418 13.37 -20.94 -10.94
CA PHE A 418 12.64 -19.99 -11.78
C PHE A 418 12.03 -18.87 -10.94
N ASP A 419 11.65 -17.80 -11.63
CA ASP A 419 10.94 -16.67 -11.06
C ASP A 419 9.46 -16.74 -11.45
N LEU A 420 8.59 -16.40 -10.51
CA LEU A 420 7.15 -16.37 -10.69
C LEU A 420 6.57 -15.01 -10.30
N PRO A 421 6.17 -14.18 -11.25
CA PRO A 421 5.42 -12.96 -10.97
C PRO A 421 4.04 -13.27 -10.44
N VAL A 422 3.69 -12.58 -9.36
CA VAL A 422 2.37 -12.60 -8.75
C VAL A 422 1.91 -11.16 -8.59
N SER A 423 0.64 -10.91 -8.91
CA SER A 423 0.00 -9.64 -8.64
C SER A 423 -1.38 -9.84 -8.03
N ALA A 424 -1.89 -8.80 -7.40
CA ALA A 424 -3.27 -8.74 -6.96
C ALA A 424 -3.90 -7.42 -7.40
N SER A 425 -5.21 -7.44 -7.62
CA SER A 425 -6.06 -6.25 -7.60
C SER A 425 -6.82 -6.23 -6.30
N VAL A 426 -6.64 -5.19 -5.49
CA VAL A 426 -7.16 -5.10 -4.13
C VAL A 426 -8.21 -4.00 -4.04
N THR A 427 -9.42 -4.37 -3.62
CA THR A 427 -10.55 -3.46 -3.39
C THR A 427 -11.00 -3.50 -1.93
N ASP A 428 -11.87 -2.57 -1.53
CA ASP A 428 -12.46 -2.54 -0.18
C ASP A 428 -13.96 -2.84 -0.22
N ALA A 429 -14.37 -4.02 0.26
CA ALA A 429 -15.77 -4.45 0.30
C ALA A 429 -16.60 -3.75 1.39
N SER A 430 -15.99 -2.89 2.22
CA SER A 430 -16.70 -2.07 3.20
C SER A 430 -17.37 -0.85 2.56
N ILE A 431 -16.97 -0.44 1.36
CA ILE A 431 -17.55 0.68 0.64
C ILE A 431 -18.98 0.31 0.22
N ARG A 432 -19.92 1.26 0.42
CA ARG A 432 -21.35 1.10 0.13
C ARG A 432 -21.78 2.15 -0.88
N GLY A 433 -22.69 1.78 -1.79
CA GLY A 433 -23.19 2.62 -2.88
C GLY A 433 -22.72 2.16 -4.26
N ASN A 434 -23.19 2.83 -5.31
CA ASN A 434 -22.84 2.56 -6.70
C ASN A 434 -21.53 3.28 -7.06
N VAL A 435 -20.38 2.67 -6.80
CA VAL A 435 -19.07 3.33 -6.96
C VAL A 435 -18.60 3.32 -8.42
N ALA A 436 -18.35 4.49 -9.00
CA ALA A 436 -17.75 4.67 -10.33
C ALA A 436 -16.21 4.55 -10.28
N THR A 437 -15.56 5.19 -9.31
CA THR A 437 -14.10 5.13 -9.12
C THR A 437 -13.77 4.33 -7.86
N ASN A 438 -13.45 3.04 -8.01
CA ASN A 438 -13.15 2.20 -6.87
C ASN A 438 -11.73 2.46 -6.31
N VAL A 439 -11.53 2.20 -5.02
CA VAL A 439 -10.20 2.23 -4.39
C VAL A 439 -9.46 0.95 -4.76
N VAL A 440 -8.76 0.97 -5.89
CA VAL A 440 -8.04 -0.21 -6.41
C VAL A 440 -6.53 -0.02 -6.26
N ALA A 441 -5.91 -0.82 -5.39
CA ALA A 441 -4.45 -0.95 -5.36
C ALA A 441 -4.02 -2.22 -6.13
N THR A 442 -2.93 -2.11 -6.89
CA THR A 442 -2.43 -3.23 -7.74
C THR A 442 -1.01 -3.63 -7.33
N PRO A 443 -0.79 -4.25 -6.17
CA PRO A 443 0.54 -4.67 -5.75
C PRO A 443 1.02 -5.88 -6.55
N SER A 444 2.33 -5.97 -6.74
CA SER A 444 2.99 -7.07 -7.45
C SER A 444 4.31 -7.45 -6.77
N ILE A 445 4.71 -8.71 -6.95
CA ILE A 445 5.94 -9.28 -6.41
C ILE A 445 6.42 -10.39 -7.35
N VAL A 446 7.73 -10.65 -7.37
CA VAL A 446 8.30 -11.84 -7.99
C VAL A 446 8.74 -12.80 -6.90
N VAL A 447 8.20 -14.02 -6.93
CA VAL A 447 8.61 -15.10 -6.02
C VAL A 447 9.60 -16.00 -6.75
N GLY A 448 10.80 -16.12 -6.19
CA GLY A 448 11.80 -17.05 -6.69
C GLY A 448 11.64 -18.43 -6.08
N PHE A 449 11.72 -19.48 -6.90
CA PHE A 449 11.71 -20.87 -6.46
C PHE A 449 13.05 -21.53 -6.78
N VAL A 450 13.63 -22.21 -5.79
CA VAL A 450 14.79 -23.08 -5.96
C VAL A 450 14.28 -24.50 -6.18
N GLY A 451 14.41 -24.96 -7.42
CA GLY A 451 13.90 -26.26 -7.86
C GLY A 451 14.97 -27.29 -8.19
N ALA A 452 16.22 -26.83 -8.39
CA ALA A 452 17.38 -27.67 -8.56
C ALA A 452 18.59 -27.08 -7.84
N GLU A 453 19.28 -27.92 -7.08
CA GLU A 453 20.49 -27.54 -6.36
C GLU A 453 21.61 -28.54 -6.64
N LEU A 454 22.77 -28.02 -7.05
CA LEU A 454 23.99 -28.81 -7.16
C LEU A 454 24.82 -28.59 -5.91
N VAL A 455 25.03 -29.67 -5.16
CA VAL A 455 25.86 -29.66 -3.95
C VAL A 455 27.15 -30.41 -4.25
N ALA A 456 28.25 -29.66 -4.31
CA ALA A 456 29.59 -30.22 -4.44
C ALA A 456 30.14 -30.70 -3.09
N ASP A 457 31.08 -31.64 -3.16
CA ASP A 457 31.83 -32.16 -2.03
C ASP A 457 32.36 -31.06 -1.10
N ALA A 458 32.37 -31.34 0.21
CA ALA A 458 32.79 -30.37 1.21
C ALA A 458 34.27 -29.99 1.07
N ASN A 459 35.14 -30.94 0.68
CA ASN A 459 36.56 -30.67 0.48
C ASN A 459 36.77 -29.78 -0.76
N TYR A 460 35.99 -29.99 -1.82
CA TYR A 460 36.00 -29.12 -3.00
C TYR A 460 35.65 -27.67 -2.63
N ARG A 461 34.54 -27.46 -1.92
CA ARG A 461 34.10 -26.12 -1.49
C ARG A 461 35.11 -25.45 -0.57
N ALA A 462 35.70 -26.21 0.37
CA ALA A 462 36.74 -25.70 1.24
C ALA A 462 38.01 -25.31 0.45
N ALA A 463 38.39 -26.09 -0.55
CA ALA A 463 39.53 -25.80 -1.42
C ALA A 463 39.30 -24.54 -2.26
N LEU A 464 38.11 -24.39 -2.88
CA LEU A 464 37.72 -23.18 -3.61
C LEU A 464 37.74 -21.94 -2.72
N SER A 465 37.15 -22.04 -1.52
CA SER A 465 37.11 -20.93 -0.57
C SER A 465 38.52 -20.45 -0.17
N ARG A 466 39.45 -21.39 0.09
CA ARG A 466 40.86 -21.05 0.34
C ARG A 466 41.51 -20.36 -0.85
N CYS A 467 41.28 -20.86 -2.07
CA CYS A 467 41.81 -20.24 -3.27
C CYS A 467 41.30 -18.81 -3.46
N TYR A 468 39.99 -18.59 -3.34
CA TYR A 468 39.38 -17.27 -3.49
C TYR A 468 39.90 -16.29 -2.43
N THR A 469 40.04 -16.75 -1.19
CA THR A 469 40.61 -15.94 -0.10
C THR A 469 42.05 -15.54 -0.40
N ALA A 470 42.90 -16.50 -0.78
CA ALA A 470 44.30 -16.25 -1.10
C ALA A 470 44.47 -15.26 -2.26
N MET A 471 43.59 -15.34 -3.28
CA MET A 471 43.60 -14.41 -4.41
C MET A 471 43.23 -12.99 -3.97
N LEU A 472 42.15 -12.84 -3.20
CA LEU A 472 41.73 -11.53 -2.69
C LEU A 472 42.78 -10.91 -1.77
N ASP A 473 43.44 -11.72 -0.93
CA ASP A 473 44.45 -11.22 0.00
C ASP A 473 45.73 -10.79 -0.73
N LYS A 474 46.20 -11.57 -1.71
CA LYS A 474 47.31 -11.16 -2.57
C LYS A 474 46.99 -9.85 -3.30
N TYR A 475 45.79 -9.73 -3.84
CA TYR A 475 45.34 -8.51 -4.51
C TYR A 475 45.36 -7.29 -3.58
N LYS A 476 44.81 -7.42 -2.36
CA LYS A 476 44.82 -6.35 -1.35
C LYS A 476 46.23 -5.92 -0.96
N VAL A 477 47.13 -6.88 -0.73
CA VAL A 477 48.52 -6.61 -0.31
C VAL A 477 49.31 -5.93 -1.42
N GLN A 478 49.19 -6.43 -2.66
CA GLN A 478 50.02 -5.98 -3.78
C GLN A 478 49.56 -4.65 -4.38
N TYR A 479 48.24 -4.41 -4.43
CA TYR A 479 47.68 -3.26 -5.14
C TYR A 479 47.00 -2.22 -4.23
N GLN A 480 46.88 -2.50 -2.91
CA GLN A 480 46.33 -1.60 -1.90
C GLN A 480 45.16 -0.73 -2.42
N PRO A 481 44.04 -1.33 -2.85
CA PRO A 481 42.98 -0.64 -3.59
C PRO A 481 42.18 0.31 -2.67
N MET A 482 42.77 1.46 -2.30
CA MET A 482 42.14 2.51 -1.50
C MET A 482 41.53 3.63 -2.36
N GLY A 483 41.09 3.32 -3.58
CA GLY A 483 40.49 4.29 -4.50
C GLY A 483 39.38 3.70 -5.37
N ARG A 484 38.47 4.57 -5.86
CA ARG A 484 37.55 4.22 -6.95
C ARG A 484 38.37 4.03 -8.25
N PRO A 485 38.02 3.07 -9.12
CA PRO A 485 38.79 2.78 -10.33
C PRO A 485 38.91 4.00 -11.26
N GLY A 486 40.08 4.15 -11.90
CA GLY A 486 40.31 5.12 -12.96
C GLY A 486 39.91 4.59 -14.35
N VAL A 487 39.67 5.47 -15.31
CA VAL A 487 39.30 5.13 -16.70
C VAL A 487 40.37 4.30 -17.42
N SER A 488 41.61 4.33 -16.92
CA SER A 488 42.79 3.62 -17.46
C SER A 488 43.11 2.31 -16.74
N ASP A 489 42.35 1.93 -15.72
CA ASP A 489 42.57 0.66 -15.02
C ASP A 489 42.23 -0.50 -15.98
N PRO A 490 43.07 -1.56 -16.05
CA PRO A 490 42.86 -2.64 -16.99
C PRO A 490 41.54 -3.35 -16.69
N ILE A 491 40.58 -3.23 -17.61
CA ILE A 491 39.33 -3.97 -17.59
C ILE A 491 39.20 -4.71 -18.92
N LYS A 492 39.24 -6.05 -18.88
CA LYS A 492 38.72 -6.90 -19.98
C LYS A 492 37.34 -7.51 -19.65
N TYR A 493 36.67 -7.05 -18.59
CA TYR A 493 35.32 -7.50 -18.23
C TYR A 493 34.50 -6.35 -17.67
N ASP A 494 33.42 -5.98 -18.36
CA ASP A 494 32.60 -4.81 -18.02
C ASP A 494 32.11 -4.87 -16.55
N PRO A 495 32.49 -3.93 -15.67
CA PRO A 495 32.02 -3.87 -14.29
C PRO A 495 30.50 -3.69 -14.17
N THR A 496 29.79 -3.35 -15.26
CA THR A 496 28.32 -3.36 -15.28
C THR A 496 27.72 -4.76 -15.09
N VAL A 497 28.49 -5.84 -15.29
CA VAL A 497 28.09 -7.22 -14.95
C VAL A 497 27.76 -7.38 -13.46
N LEU A 498 28.34 -6.54 -12.59
CA LEU A 498 28.07 -6.55 -11.14
C LEU A 498 26.88 -5.66 -10.75
N ASN A 499 26.39 -4.84 -11.67
CA ASN A 499 25.17 -4.03 -11.52
C ASN A 499 23.95 -4.74 -12.13
N LEU A 500 24.08 -6.03 -12.46
CA LEU A 500 23.02 -6.86 -13.01
C LEU A 500 22.03 -7.25 -11.90
N GLY A 501 20.74 -7.03 -12.14
CA GLY A 501 19.69 -7.57 -11.27
C GLY A 501 19.70 -9.10 -11.36
N LEU A 502 19.87 -9.78 -10.22
CA LEU A 502 19.75 -11.24 -10.21
C LEU A 502 18.27 -11.66 -10.19
N PRO A 503 17.98 -12.89 -10.67
CA PRO A 503 16.72 -13.56 -10.44
C PRO A 503 16.29 -13.54 -8.96
N ALA A 504 14.99 -13.57 -8.72
CA ALA A 504 14.44 -13.57 -7.36
C ALA A 504 14.82 -14.84 -6.58
N TYR A 505 15.03 -15.98 -7.25
CA TYR A 505 15.41 -17.23 -6.60
C TYR A 505 16.84 -17.23 -6.01
N ALA A 506 17.69 -16.27 -6.38
CA ALA A 506 19.06 -16.21 -5.87
C ALA A 506 19.12 -15.79 -4.38
N GLY A 507 18.04 -15.26 -3.81
CA GLY A 507 17.98 -14.85 -2.42
C GLY A 507 18.97 -13.73 -2.06
N LEU A 508 19.15 -13.46 -0.77
CA LEU A 508 20.12 -12.48 -0.26
C LEU A 508 21.56 -13.00 -0.38
N SER A 509 21.80 -14.26 -0.06
CA SER A 509 23.13 -14.89 -0.08
C SER A 509 23.69 -15.00 -1.49
N GLY A 510 22.88 -15.31 -2.50
CA GLY A 510 23.32 -15.30 -3.90
C GLY A 510 23.76 -13.91 -4.37
N HIS A 511 23.06 -12.84 -3.94
CA HIS A 511 23.50 -11.48 -4.23
C HIS A 511 24.80 -11.11 -3.50
N GLN A 512 25.01 -11.58 -2.27
CA GLN A 512 26.28 -11.39 -1.55
C GLN A 512 27.43 -12.15 -2.24
N GLN A 513 27.17 -13.38 -2.69
CA GLN A 513 28.13 -14.15 -3.47
C GLN A 513 28.52 -13.44 -4.77
N LEU A 514 27.59 -12.74 -5.44
CA LEU A 514 27.91 -11.95 -6.62
C LEU A 514 28.86 -10.79 -6.30
N GLN A 515 28.68 -10.11 -5.16
CA GLN A 515 29.60 -9.05 -4.74
C GLN A 515 31.01 -9.58 -4.51
N GLU A 516 31.13 -10.77 -3.90
CA GLU A 516 32.42 -11.45 -3.74
C GLU A 516 33.00 -11.89 -5.09
N THR A 517 32.20 -12.47 -5.98
CA THR A 517 32.57 -12.77 -7.37
C THR A 517 33.12 -11.52 -8.07
N GLY A 518 32.50 -10.37 -7.88
CA GLY A 518 32.95 -9.11 -8.45
C GLY A 518 34.30 -8.61 -7.94
N LYS A 519 34.65 -8.93 -6.69
CA LYS A 519 36.00 -8.67 -6.16
C LYS A 519 37.01 -9.65 -6.77
N LEU A 520 36.62 -10.92 -6.91
CA LEU A 520 37.46 -11.96 -7.50
C LEU A 520 37.76 -11.71 -8.99
N ILE A 521 36.77 -11.26 -9.77
CA ILE A 521 36.96 -10.88 -11.18
C ILE A 521 38.03 -9.78 -11.29
N ARG A 522 37.97 -8.77 -10.41
CA ARG A 522 38.99 -7.70 -10.38
C ARG A 522 40.34 -8.25 -9.99
N ALA A 523 40.41 -9.04 -8.92
CA ALA A 523 41.66 -9.64 -8.48
C ALA A 523 42.30 -10.48 -9.60
N ALA A 524 41.51 -11.27 -10.32
CA ALA A 524 41.97 -12.06 -11.46
C ALA A 524 42.53 -11.18 -12.59
N ALA A 525 41.86 -10.08 -12.94
CA ALA A 525 42.31 -9.16 -13.99
C ALA A 525 43.67 -8.48 -13.70
N TYR A 526 44.00 -8.29 -12.41
CA TYR A 526 45.27 -7.69 -11.99
C TYR A 526 46.38 -8.72 -11.74
N LEU A 527 46.02 -9.89 -11.22
CA LEU A 527 46.98 -10.90 -10.76
C LEU A 527 47.34 -11.93 -11.82
N LEU A 528 46.48 -12.19 -12.81
CA LEU A 528 46.67 -13.22 -13.83
C LEU A 528 46.95 -12.57 -15.19
N ASP A 529 47.54 -13.33 -16.11
CA ASP A 529 47.59 -12.91 -17.52
C ASP A 529 46.19 -12.89 -18.13
N ALA A 530 46.06 -12.29 -19.33
CA ALA A 530 44.75 -12.06 -19.93
C ALA A 530 43.98 -13.35 -20.24
N ASP A 531 44.66 -14.42 -20.66
CA ASP A 531 44.01 -15.67 -21.07
C ASP A 531 43.58 -16.49 -19.84
N ASP A 532 44.41 -16.48 -18.79
CA ASP A 532 44.11 -17.09 -17.50
C ASP A 532 43.02 -16.33 -16.74
N ALA A 533 43.07 -15.00 -16.75
CA ALA A 533 42.01 -14.16 -16.19
C ALA A 533 40.68 -14.45 -16.90
N TYR A 534 40.66 -14.49 -18.23
CA TYR A 534 39.44 -14.77 -18.99
C TYR A 534 38.85 -16.13 -18.65
N ALA A 535 39.68 -17.16 -18.60
CA ALA A 535 39.22 -18.50 -18.25
C ALA A 535 38.72 -18.60 -16.80
N PHE A 536 39.42 -17.95 -15.86
CA PHE A 536 39.05 -17.94 -14.44
C PHE A 536 37.73 -17.21 -14.21
N VAL A 537 37.52 -16.07 -14.86
CA VAL A 537 36.23 -15.36 -14.85
C VAL A 537 35.13 -16.23 -15.45
N GLY A 538 35.41 -16.93 -16.55
CA GLY A 538 34.47 -17.90 -17.11
C GLY A 538 34.05 -19.00 -16.13
N HIS A 539 34.98 -19.49 -15.29
CA HIS A 539 34.67 -20.42 -14.20
C HIS A 539 33.74 -19.79 -13.16
N LEU A 540 34.08 -18.61 -12.64
CA LEU A 540 33.28 -17.90 -11.64
C LEU A 540 31.84 -17.66 -12.12
N VAL A 541 31.67 -17.32 -13.39
CA VAL A 541 30.35 -17.11 -14.00
C VAL A 541 29.57 -18.42 -14.10
N ARG A 542 30.18 -19.50 -14.60
CA ARG A 542 29.52 -20.82 -14.71
C ARG A 542 29.16 -21.43 -13.35
N ALA A 543 29.91 -21.10 -12.30
CA ALA A 543 29.61 -21.54 -10.94
C ALA A 543 28.35 -20.88 -10.35
N GLN A 544 27.78 -19.86 -11.00
CA GLN A 544 26.61 -19.12 -10.53
C GLN A 544 25.49 -19.10 -11.59
N PRO A 545 24.53 -20.06 -11.57
CA PRO A 545 23.44 -20.13 -12.54
C PRO A 545 22.63 -18.83 -12.68
N ALA A 546 22.41 -18.13 -11.56
CA ALA A 546 21.73 -16.84 -11.52
C ALA A 546 22.42 -15.76 -12.36
N LEU A 547 23.76 -15.76 -12.39
CA LEU A 547 24.55 -14.84 -13.18
C LEU A 547 24.55 -15.23 -14.66
N VAL A 548 24.62 -16.53 -14.97
CA VAL A 548 24.53 -17.06 -16.34
C VAL A 548 23.24 -16.59 -17.01
N ARG A 549 22.09 -16.69 -16.33
CA ARG A 549 20.79 -16.23 -16.87
C ARG A 549 20.78 -14.73 -17.15
N THR A 550 21.27 -13.91 -16.23
CA THR A 550 21.25 -12.46 -16.42
C THR A 550 22.18 -12.02 -17.55
N LEU A 551 23.33 -12.68 -17.70
CA LEU A 551 24.22 -12.47 -18.84
C LEU A 551 23.55 -12.86 -20.15
N GLN A 552 22.96 -14.06 -20.25
CA GLN A 552 22.27 -14.52 -21.45
C GLN A 552 21.15 -13.56 -21.91
N LYS A 553 20.32 -13.06 -20.99
CA LYS A 553 19.28 -12.07 -21.30
C LYS A 553 19.85 -10.77 -21.89
N ARG A 554 21.01 -10.31 -21.40
CA ARG A 554 21.69 -9.14 -21.96
C ARG A 554 22.29 -9.45 -23.32
N THR A 555 23.01 -10.55 -23.48
CA THR A 555 23.57 -10.91 -24.79
C THR A 555 22.48 -11.07 -25.84
N GLU A 556 21.32 -11.62 -25.47
CA GLU A 556 20.13 -11.70 -26.34
C GLU A 556 19.58 -10.31 -26.65
N LYS A 557 19.42 -9.42 -25.66
CA LYS A 557 18.98 -8.04 -25.87
C LYS A 557 19.99 -7.23 -26.70
N ASP A 558 21.28 -7.45 -26.52
CA ASP A 558 22.38 -6.86 -27.27
C ASP A 558 22.40 -7.43 -28.70
N LEU A 559 22.12 -8.71 -28.90
CA LEU A 559 21.90 -9.32 -30.22
C LEU A 559 20.68 -8.71 -30.92
N VAL A 560 19.56 -8.57 -30.22
CA VAL A 560 18.32 -7.98 -30.73
C VAL A 560 18.49 -6.49 -31.03
N ALA A 561 19.19 -5.75 -30.18
CA ALA A 561 19.56 -4.35 -30.43
C ALA A 561 20.48 -4.25 -31.66
N THR A 562 21.45 -5.16 -31.79
CA THR A 562 22.34 -5.21 -32.96
C THR A 562 21.54 -5.52 -34.24
N LEU A 563 20.58 -6.45 -34.18
CA LEU A 563 19.68 -6.81 -35.29
C LEU A 563 18.70 -5.68 -35.66
N LEU A 564 18.27 -4.87 -34.70
CA LEU A 564 17.40 -3.70 -34.92
C LEU A 564 18.19 -2.47 -35.42
N THR A 565 19.50 -2.41 -35.18
CA THR A 565 20.40 -1.41 -35.79
C THR A 565 21.01 -1.84 -37.11
N SER A 566 20.79 -3.10 -37.52
CA SER A 566 21.27 -3.67 -38.79
C SER A 566 20.12 -4.12 -39.70
N ALA A 567 19.05 -3.32 -39.75
CA ALA A 567 18.15 -3.27 -40.90
C ALA A 567 18.35 -1.90 -41.56
N PRO A 568 18.52 -1.83 -42.91
CA PRO A 568 18.61 -0.56 -43.61
C PRO A 568 17.34 0.29 -43.47
#